data_AF-A0A3S0BRD2-F1
#
_entry.id   AF-A0A3S0BRD2-F1
#
_cell.length_a   1.000
_cell.length_b   1.000
_cell.length_c   1.000
_cell.angle_alpha   90.00
_cell.angle_beta   90.00
_cell.angle_gamma   90.00
#
_symmetry.space_group_name_H-M   'P 1'
#
loop_
_entity.id
_entity.type
_entity.pdbx_description
1 polymer ?
#
loop_
_entity_poly.entity_id
_entity_poly.type
_entity_poly.pdbx_seq_one_letter_code
_entity_poly.pdbx_strand_id
1 'polypeptide(L)'
;MQDLLVRVLAGRRRCRLADRAGHAVSRAAGALALSGLRRRARAVHDRRRPVNPAVPPCPPDPSAALEAALTAILDGPMRDVPILNPQLPVAAIGLRRLGPAWFGALLTPWFVNLVLVPDAAPAAAPGTAAEFDLPCGTLGFLHARYGELHVLCCSLLSPVPPLYDEAGARLFAAAALDAVLTPPAPPPRAALSRRELLCGRGARPHE
;
A
#
# COMPACT_ATOMS: atom_id res chain seq x y z
N MET A 1 0.93 -6.27 31.38
CA MET A 1 0.11 -6.13 30.15
C MET A 1 1.01 -5.70 28.99
N GLN A 2 1.88 -6.60 28.48
CA GLN A 2 2.84 -6.29 27.42
C GLN A 2 2.92 -7.38 26.33
N ASP A 3 1.94 -8.30 26.28
CA ASP A 3 2.01 -9.57 25.54
C ASP A 3 1.03 -9.66 24.34
N LEU A 4 1.00 -8.67 23.45
CA LEU A 4 0.16 -8.77 22.24
C LEU A 4 0.72 -8.15 20.94
N LEU A 5 2.03 -7.89 20.85
CA LEU A 5 2.66 -7.33 19.62
C LEU A 5 3.93 -8.07 19.15
N VAL A 6 4.09 -9.36 19.49
CA VAL A 6 5.19 -10.20 18.99
C VAL A 6 4.69 -11.54 18.45
N ARG A 7 3.82 -11.55 17.41
CA ARG A 7 3.44 -12.83 16.76
C ARG A 7 2.91 -12.87 15.32
N VAL A 8 3.37 -12.01 14.39
CA VAL A 8 3.12 -12.21 12.93
C VAL A 8 4.39 -12.07 12.06
N LEU A 9 5.56 -12.50 12.55
CA LEU A 9 6.77 -12.68 11.70
C LEU A 9 7.46 -14.05 11.87
N ALA A 10 6.77 -15.03 12.48
CA ALA A 10 7.23 -16.41 12.61
C ALA A 10 6.80 -17.26 11.39
N GLY A 11 7.22 -16.86 10.18
CA GLY A 11 6.80 -17.46 8.91
C GLY A 11 7.93 -17.69 7.90
N ARG A 12 9.20 -17.70 8.32
CA ARG A 12 10.35 -17.93 7.42
C ARG A 12 10.31 -19.33 6.78
N ARG A 13 9.84 -19.46 5.53
CA ARG A 13 10.36 -20.47 4.60
C ARG A 13 11.35 -19.82 3.65
N ARG A 14 12.61 -20.24 3.78
CA ARG A 14 13.72 -19.84 2.93
C ARG A 14 13.44 -20.29 1.51
N CYS A 15 13.62 -19.42 0.52
CA CYS A 15 13.66 -19.86 -0.88
C CYS A 15 14.84 -20.82 -1.05
N ARG A 16 14.55 -22.10 -1.32
CA ARG A 16 15.51 -22.99 -1.99
C ARG A 16 15.11 -23.10 -3.45
N LEU A 17 16.12 -22.95 -4.30
CA LEU A 17 16.08 -23.26 -5.72
C LEU A 17 15.62 -24.71 -5.95
N ALA A 18 14.63 -24.95 -6.82
CA ALA A 18 14.61 -25.99 -7.88
C ALA A 18 13.20 -26.36 -8.39
N ASP A 19 13.03 -26.13 -9.70
CA ASP A 19 12.31 -26.92 -10.74
C ASP A 19 10.76 -27.02 -10.87
N ARG A 20 10.33 -26.85 -12.14
CA ARG A 20 9.14 -27.27 -12.95
C ARG A 20 7.83 -27.73 -12.26
N ALA A 21 6.61 -27.39 -12.73
CA ALA A 21 6.09 -27.23 -14.11
C ALA A 21 4.86 -26.27 -14.12
N GLY A 22 4.51 -25.58 -15.22
CA GLY A 22 3.42 -25.94 -16.17
C GLY A 22 2.02 -26.06 -15.51
N HIS A 23 0.93 -25.38 -15.86
CA HIS A 23 0.45 -24.63 -17.05
C HIS A 23 -0.76 -23.72 -16.62
N ALA A 24 -1.28 -22.70 -17.32
CA ALA A 24 -0.85 -21.87 -18.46
C ALA A 24 -1.76 -20.60 -18.62
N VAL A 25 -1.33 -19.67 -19.50
CA VAL A 25 -2.04 -18.55 -20.19
C VAL A 25 -3.53 -18.26 -19.87
N SER A 26 -3.86 -17.05 -19.41
CA SER A 26 -4.68 -16.08 -20.18
C SER A 26 -4.80 -14.69 -19.53
N ARG A 27 -5.01 -13.69 -20.40
CA ARG A 27 -5.16 -12.24 -20.16
C ARG A 27 -6.26 -11.87 -19.15
N ALA A 28 -5.98 -10.86 -18.33
CA ALA A 28 -6.73 -9.59 -18.36
C ALA A 28 -5.92 -8.47 -17.67
N ALA A 29 -5.52 -7.45 -18.42
CA ALA A 29 -5.20 -6.16 -17.81
C ALA A 29 -6.55 -5.48 -17.51
N GLY A 30 -6.88 -5.27 -16.23
CA GLY A 30 -8.21 -4.79 -15.86
C GLY A 30 -8.37 -4.41 -14.40
N ALA A 31 -8.23 -3.11 -14.14
CA ALA A 31 -8.79 -2.34 -13.02
C ALA A 31 -8.44 -2.72 -11.56
N LEU A 32 -8.11 -1.69 -10.78
CA LEU A 32 -8.06 -1.68 -9.32
C LEU A 32 -9.30 -2.37 -8.71
N ALA A 33 -9.12 -3.51 -8.05
CA ALA A 33 -10.20 -4.28 -7.42
C ALA A 33 -10.63 -3.69 -6.05
N LEU A 34 -10.86 -2.37 -5.98
CA LEU A 34 -11.46 -1.65 -4.84
C LEU A 34 -12.96 -1.97 -4.71
N SER A 35 -13.28 -3.25 -4.57
CA SER A 35 -14.61 -3.83 -4.80
C SER A 35 -15.64 -3.52 -3.70
N GLY A 36 -15.23 -2.85 -2.62
CA GLY A 36 -16.03 -2.64 -1.40
C GLY A 36 -16.97 -1.41 -1.38
N LEU A 37 -16.87 -0.47 -2.33
CA LEU A 37 -17.53 0.85 -2.23
C LEU A 37 -18.83 1.02 -3.05
N ARG A 38 -19.60 -0.06 -3.27
CA ARG A 38 -20.90 0.02 -3.97
C ARG A 38 -22.08 0.19 -3.02
N ARG A 39 -22.52 1.43 -2.79
CA ARG A 39 -23.83 1.72 -2.18
C ARG A 39 -24.96 1.21 -3.10
N ARG A 40 -25.65 0.13 -2.71
CA ARG A 40 -26.95 -0.25 -3.33
C ARG A 40 -28.07 0.58 -2.71
N ALA A 41 -28.34 1.77 -3.26
CA ALA A 41 -29.58 2.47 -3.00
C ALA A 41 -30.73 1.72 -3.69
N ARG A 42 -31.64 1.11 -2.92
CA ARG A 42 -32.83 0.42 -3.43
C ARG A 42 -33.87 1.48 -3.77
N ALA A 43 -34.08 1.75 -5.06
CA ALA A 43 -35.02 2.77 -5.50
C ALA A 43 -36.47 2.41 -5.15
N VAL A 44 -37.10 3.23 -4.32
CA VAL A 44 -38.56 3.28 -4.17
C VAL A 44 -39.09 4.22 -5.27
N HIS A 45 -40.20 3.84 -5.90
CA HIS A 45 -40.67 4.45 -7.14
C HIS A 45 -41.49 5.73 -6.86
N ASP A 46 -40.84 6.89 -6.76
CA ASP A 46 -41.49 8.22 -6.84
C ASP A 46 -41.01 8.98 -8.09
N ARG A 47 -41.96 9.57 -8.83
CA ARG A 47 -41.71 10.25 -10.11
C ARG A 47 -41.29 11.70 -9.89
N ARG A 48 -40.05 11.91 -9.42
CA ARG A 48 -39.41 13.23 -9.39
C ARG A 48 -38.38 13.38 -10.50
N ARG A 49 -38.37 14.57 -11.10
CA ARG A 49 -37.38 15.09 -12.06
C ARG A 49 -35.96 14.63 -11.69
N PRO A 50 -35.13 14.13 -12.63
CA PRO A 50 -33.77 13.75 -12.32
C PRO A 50 -32.96 15.00 -11.96
N VAL A 51 -32.86 15.26 -10.65
CA VAL A 51 -31.67 15.87 -10.08
C VAL A 51 -30.54 14.93 -10.46
N ASN A 52 -29.63 15.41 -11.31
CA ASN A 52 -28.35 14.74 -11.51
C ASN A 52 -27.71 14.68 -10.11
N PRO A 53 -27.48 13.50 -9.51
CA PRO A 53 -26.95 13.43 -8.17
C PRO A 53 -25.58 14.09 -8.20
N ALA A 54 -25.47 15.26 -7.55
CA ALA A 54 -24.22 15.99 -7.49
C ALA A 54 -23.17 15.02 -6.94
N VAL A 55 -22.14 14.75 -7.75
CA VAL A 55 -20.99 13.97 -7.29
C VAL A 55 -20.49 14.70 -6.06
N PRO A 56 -20.46 14.06 -4.86
CA PRO A 56 -20.06 14.75 -3.65
C PRO A 56 -18.67 15.34 -3.87
N PRO A 57 -18.42 16.58 -3.43
CA PRO A 57 -17.14 17.24 -3.69
C PRO A 57 -16.01 16.34 -3.21
N CYS A 58 -15.03 16.14 -4.09
CA CYS A 58 -13.86 15.31 -3.83
C CYS A 58 -13.20 15.80 -2.52
N PRO A 59 -13.06 14.94 -1.49
CA PRO A 59 -12.49 15.36 -0.22
C PRO A 59 -11.14 16.07 -0.38
N PRO A 60 -10.85 17.10 0.43
CA PRO A 60 -9.58 17.82 0.38
C PRO A 60 -8.41 16.89 0.68
N ASP A 61 -7.20 17.36 0.40
CA ASP A 61 -5.96 16.67 0.75
C ASP A 61 -5.86 16.50 2.27
N PRO A 62 -5.77 15.27 2.80
CA PRO A 62 -5.74 15.01 4.24
C PRO A 62 -4.35 15.23 4.86
N SER A 63 -3.31 15.58 4.09
CA SER A 63 -1.92 15.73 4.56
C SER A 63 -1.81 16.50 5.88
N ALA A 64 -2.30 17.74 5.93
CA ALA A 64 -2.22 18.57 7.14
C ALA A 64 -3.02 17.99 8.34
N ALA A 65 -4.12 17.28 8.07
CA ALA A 65 -4.93 16.66 9.12
C ALA A 65 -4.28 15.37 9.67
N LEU A 66 -3.59 14.60 8.82
CA LEU A 66 -2.75 13.47 9.23
C LEU A 66 -1.56 13.96 10.07
N GLU A 67 -0.85 14.98 9.60
CA GLU A 67 0.30 15.57 10.29
C GLU A 67 -0.10 16.13 11.66
N ALA A 68 -1.21 16.86 11.75
CA ALA A 68 -1.73 17.35 13.03
C ALA A 68 -2.09 16.21 13.99
N ALA A 69 -2.78 15.17 13.51
CA ALA A 69 -3.18 14.03 14.34
C ALA A 69 -1.98 13.21 14.85
N LEU A 70 -0.94 13.05 14.03
CA LEU A 70 0.29 12.34 14.38
C LEU A 70 1.22 13.18 15.26
N THR A 71 1.26 14.50 15.08
CA THR A 71 1.94 15.43 15.98
C THR A 71 1.30 15.40 17.36
N ALA A 72 -0.04 15.36 17.45
CA ALA A 72 -0.73 15.16 18.73
C ALA A 72 -0.42 13.81 19.40
N ILE A 73 -0.10 12.76 18.61
CA ILE A 73 0.37 11.47 19.14
C ILE A 73 1.81 11.58 19.66
N LEU A 74 2.69 12.29 18.94
CA LEU A 74 4.07 12.61 19.35
C LEU A 74 4.11 13.40 20.66
N ASP A 75 3.28 14.44 20.78
CA ASP A 75 3.20 15.30 21.97
C ASP A 75 2.49 14.66 23.17
N GLY A 76 1.73 13.59 22.95
CA GLY A 76 0.99 12.86 23.98
C GLY A 76 1.54 11.44 24.18
N PRO A 77 0.85 10.38 23.71
CA PRO A 77 1.20 8.99 23.97
C PRO A 77 2.64 8.56 23.63
N MET A 78 3.30 9.20 22.66
CA MET A 78 4.68 8.87 22.26
C MET A 78 5.73 9.79 22.88
N ARG A 79 5.35 10.79 23.69
CA ARG A 79 6.29 11.69 24.35
C ARG A 79 7.27 10.90 25.24
N ASP A 80 8.54 11.31 25.21
CA ASP A 80 9.65 10.74 25.98
C ASP A 80 9.94 9.24 25.75
N VAL A 81 9.36 8.64 24.69
CA VAL A 81 9.62 7.23 24.34
C VAL A 81 11.05 7.06 23.78
N PRO A 82 11.93 6.23 24.37
CA PRO A 82 13.35 6.17 23.98
C PRO A 82 13.66 5.64 22.57
N ILE A 83 12.68 5.04 21.88
CA ILE A 83 12.84 4.54 20.50
C ILE A 83 12.55 5.60 19.43
N LEU A 84 12.19 6.83 19.81
CA LEU A 84 11.98 7.91 18.85
C LEU A 84 13.31 8.37 18.24
N ASN A 85 13.33 8.59 16.93
CA ASN A 85 14.39 9.35 16.27
C ASN A 85 14.02 10.86 16.26
N PRO A 86 14.67 11.70 17.07
CA PRO A 86 14.34 13.12 17.20
C PRO A 86 14.77 13.97 15.99
N GLN A 87 15.50 13.40 15.02
CA GLN A 87 15.89 14.10 13.79
C GLN A 87 14.79 14.08 12.72
N LEU A 88 13.68 13.36 12.96
CA LEU A 88 12.61 13.19 11.98
C LEU A 88 11.38 14.01 12.39
N PRO A 89 10.77 14.77 11.47
CA PRO A 89 9.46 15.37 11.70
C PRO A 89 8.35 14.32 11.56
N VAL A 90 7.14 14.72 11.94
CA VAL A 90 5.92 14.14 11.37
C VAL A 90 5.69 14.79 10.01
N ALA A 91 5.58 14.00 8.93
CA ALA A 91 5.36 14.51 7.58
C ALA A 91 4.52 13.55 6.71
N ALA A 92 3.60 14.11 5.95
CA ALA A 92 2.85 13.46 4.88
C ALA A 92 3.60 13.64 3.55
N ILE A 93 3.92 12.53 2.88
CA ILE A 93 4.82 12.51 1.72
C ILE A 93 4.09 11.97 0.50
N GLY A 94 4.09 12.75 -0.58
CA GLY A 94 3.64 12.32 -1.90
C GLY A 94 2.16 11.92 -1.97
N LEU A 95 1.30 12.49 -1.11
CA LEU A 95 -0.13 12.21 -1.15
C LEU A 95 -0.73 12.61 -2.51
N ARG A 96 -1.33 11.62 -3.18
CA ARG A 96 -1.95 11.74 -4.50
C ARG A 96 -3.22 10.92 -4.58
N ARG A 97 -4.11 11.27 -5.50
CA ARG A 97 -5.35 10.51 -5.70
C ARG A 97 -5.08 9.13 -6.30
N LEU A 98 -5.68 8.10 -5.71
CA LEU A 98 -5.67 6.72 -6.19
C LEU A 98 -7.09 6.16 -6.13
N GLY A 99 -7.90 6.51 -7.14
CA GLY A 99 -9.33 6.20 -7.15
C GLY A 99 -10.09 6.93 -6.03
N PRO A 100 -11.02 6.27 -5.30
CA PRO A 100 -11.82 6.87 -4.22
C PRO A 100 -11.03 7.00 -2.90
N ALA A 101 -9.73 7.29 -2.98
CA ALA A 101 -8.83 7.41 -1.85
C ALA A 101 -7.67 8.37 -2.18
N TRP A 102 -7.05 8.90 -1.13
CA TRP A 102 -5.69 9.43 -1.17
C TRP A 102 -4.70 8.32 -0.86
N PHE A 103 -3.58 8.27 -1.59
CA PHE A 103 -2.47 7.36 -1.38
C PHE A 103 -1.17 8.13 -1.23
N GLY A 104 -0.34 7.77 -0.26
CA GLY A 104 0.95 8.38 -0.02
C GLY A 104 1.70 7.68 1.10
N ALA A 105 2.67 8.36 1.71
CA ALA A 105 3.44 7.84 2.85
C ALA A 105 3.36 8.79 4.04
N LEU A 106 3.50 8.22 5.24
CA LEU A 106 3.68 8.95 6.49
C LEU A 106 5.09 8.66 7.01
N LEU A 107 5.83 9.73 7.27
CA LEU A 107 7.07 9.75 8.03
C LEU A 107 6.77 10.25 9.45
N THR A 108 7.34 9.58 10.44
CA THR A 108 7.28 9.95 11.87
C THR A 108 8.59 9.59 12.56
N PRO A 109 8.88 10.11 13.76
CA PRO A 109 10.00 9.66 14.60
C PRO A 109 10.04 8.16 14.93
N TRP A 110 8.95 7.40 14.73
CA TRP A 110 8.86 5.98 15.12
C TRP A 110 8.51 5.01 13.98
N PHE A 111 7.91 5.46 12.87
CA PHE A 111 7.70 4.63 11.68
C PHE A 111 7.82 5.40 10.35
N VAL A 112 7.99 4.63 9.27
CA VAL A 112 7.58 5.02 7.91
C VAL A 112 6.53 4.01 7.41
N ASN A 113 5.36 4.50 7.00
CA ASN A 113 4.25 3.68 6.52
C ASN A 113 3.70 4.22 5.19
N LEU A 114 3.28 3.33 4.28
CA LEU A 114 2.35 3.69 3.20
C LEU A 114 0.95 3.85 3.78
N VAL A 115 0.17 4.78 3.25
CA VAL A 115 -1.20 5.05 3.69
C VAL A 115 -2.19 5.18 2.56
N LEU A 116 -3.39 4.63 2.78
CA LEU A 116 -4.60 4.89 2.01
C LEU A 116 -5.62 5.58 2.92
N VAL A 117 -6.09 6.78 2.55
CA VAL A 117 -7.21 7.48 3.20
C VAL A 117 -8.41 7.43 2.26
N PRO A 118 -9.39 6.54 2.49
CA PRO A 118 -10.57 6.43 1.63
C PRO A 118 -11.52 7.62 1.81
N ASP A 119 -12.21 8.02 0.73
CA ASP A 119 -13.20 9.11 0.74
C ASP A 119 -14.42 8.85 1.63
N ALA A 120 -14.62 7.59 2.03
CA ALA A 120 -15.63 7.17 2.99
C ALA A 120 -15.02 6.16 3.98
N ALA A 121 -15.44 6.25 5.23
CA ALA A 121 -15.02 5.31 6.28
C ALA A 121 -15.23 3.85 5.85
N PRO A 122 -14.23 2.95 6.02
CA PRO A 122 -14.41 1.52 5.84
C PRO A 122 -15.51 0.98 6.76
N ALA A 123 -16.27 -0.01 6.27
CA ALA A 123 -17.21 -0.76 7.10
C ALA A 123 -16.52 -1.71 8.09
N ALA A 124 -15.25 -2.04 7.84
CA ALA A 124 -14.40 -2.77 8.77
C ALA A 124 -14.03 -1.90 9.99
N ALA A 125 -13.83 -2.53 11.15
CA ALA A 125 -13.39 -1.84 12.35
C ALA A 125 -11.86 -1.60 12.33
N PRO A 126 -11.36 -0.53 12.99
CA PRO A 126 -9.93 -0.38 13.24
C PRO A 126 -9.33 -1.64 13.89
N GLY A 127 -8.11 -1.99 13.49
CA GLY A 127 -7.46 -3.27 13.80
C GLY A 127 -7.72 -4.38 12.76
N THR A 128 -8.62 -4.18 11.80
CA THR A 128 -8.84 -5.13 10.70
C THR A 128 -7.78 -4.98 9.62
N ALA A 129 -7.21 -6.09 9.14
CA ALA A 129 -6.32 -6.11 7.96
C ALA A 129 -7.13 -6.29 6.66
N ALA A 130 -6.67 -5.65 5.58
CA ALA A 130 -7.23 -5.80 4.23
C ALA A 130 -6.11 -5.77 3.18
N GLU A 131 -6.26 -6.55 2.11
CA GLU A 131 -5.30 -6.63 1.01
C GLU A 131 -5.72 -5.76 -0.18
N PHE A 132 -4.75 -5.15 -0.84
CA PHE A 132 -4.94 -4.24 -1.97
C PHE A 132 -3.96 -4.55 -3.10
N ASP A 133 -4.49 -4.71 -4.31
CA ASP A 133 -3.67 -4.86 -5.52
C ASP A 133 -3.09 -3.51 -5.95
N LEU A 134 -1.76 -3.43 -5.93
CA LEU A 134 -0.97 -2.32 -6.47
C LEU A 134 -0.19 -2.81 -7.70
N PRO A 135 0.35 -1.91 -8.54
CA PRO A 135 1.16 -2.30 -9.69
C PRO A 135 2.32 -3.25 -9.34
N CYS A 136 2.97 -3.07 -8.19
CA CYS A 136 4.04 -3.96 -7.72
C CYS A 136 3.57 -5.37 -7.34
N GLY A 137 2.28 -5.57 -7.12
CA GLY A 137 1.67 -6.75 -6.51
C GLY A 137 0.72 -6.40 -5.36
N THR A 138 0.12 -7.41 -4.75
CA THR A 138 -0.81 -7.26 -3.61
C THR A 138 -0.06 -6.93 -2.32
N LEU A 139 -0.50 -5.90 -1.58
CA LEU A 139 0.01 -5.53 -0.26
C LEU A 139 -1.10 -5.55 0.80
N GLY A 140 -0.75 -5.98 2.02
CA GLY A 140 -1.63 -5.92 3.19
C GLY A 140 -1.54 -4.58 3.92
N PHE A 141 -2.68 -4.00 4.26
CA PHE A 141 -2.83 -2.77 5.03
C PHE A 141 -3.68 -3.01 6.28
N LEU A 142 -3.29 -2.42 7.41
CA LEU A 142 -4.02 -2.45 8.67
C LEU A 142 -4.87 -1.19 8.82
N HIS A 143 -6.15 -1.34 9.16
CA HIS A 143 -7.03 -0.19 9.44
C HIS A 143 -6.69 0.45 10.79
N ALA A 144 -6.27 1.72 10.75
CA ALA A 144 -6.02 2.59 11.88
C ALA A 144 -6.98 3.81 11.87
N ARG A 145 -6.98 4.57 12.97
CA ARG A 145 -7.66 5.87 13.06
C ARG A 145 -6.67 6.91 13.60
N TYR A 146 -6.56 8.05 12.94
CA TYR A 146 -5.76 9.19 13.39
C TYR A 146 -6.69 10.40 13.55
N GLY A 147 -7.01 10.76 14.79
CA GLY A 147 -8.15 11.64 15.08
C GLY A 147 -9.45 11.04 14.55
N GLU A 148 -10.11 11.76 13.64
CA GLU A 148 -11.33 11.32 12.94
C GLU A 148 -11.05 10.69 11.57
N LEU A 149 -9.79 10.69 11.10
CA LEU A 149 -9.44 10.09 9.82
C LEU A 149 -9.35 8.56 9.93
N HIS A 150 -10.07 7.87 9.05
CA HIS A 150 -9.88 6.45 8.81
C HIS A 150 -8.71 6.27 7.84
N VAL A 151 -7.71 5.47 8.22
CA VAL A 151 -6.48 5.30 7.43
C VAL A 151 -6.14 3.82 7.37
N LEU A 152 -5.75 3.32 6.21
CA LEU A 152 -5.22 1.97 6.06
C LEU A 152 -3.70 2.09 5.90
N CYS A 153 -2.94 1.44 6.78
CA CYS A 153 -1.49 1.61 6.89
C CYS A 153 -0.76 0.30 6.52
N CYS A 154 0.21 0.36 5.61
CA CYS A 154 1.16 -0.73 5.35
C CYS A 154 2.54 -0.28 5.85
N SER A 155 3.14 -1.01 6.79
CA SER A 155 4.39 -0.56 7.42
C SER A 155 5.61 -0.92 6.59
N LEU A 156 6.46 0.08 6.33
CA LEU A 156 7.71 -0.09 5.61
C LEU A 156 8.91 -0.20 6.56
N LEU A 157 8.89 0.57 7.64
CA LEU A 157 10.00 0.68 8.60
C LEU A 157 9.46 1.01 10.00
N SER A 158 9.78 0.19 11.00
CA SER A 158 9.44 0.42 12.40
C SER A 158 10.31 -0.46 13.33
N PRO A 159 11.01 0.10 14.34
CA PRO A 159 11.25 1.54 14.53
C PRO A 159 12.15 2.11 13.41
N VAL A 160 12.15 3.43 13.23
CA VAL A 160 13.12 4.08 12.33
C VAL A 160 14.49 4.14 13.02
N PRO A 161 15.60 3.71 12.39
CA PRO A 161 16.92 3.76 13.02
C PRO A 161 17.33 5.19 13.40
N PRO A 162 18.02 5.41 14.53
CA PRO A 162 18.51 6.75 14.92
C PRO A 162 19.55 7.37 13.95
N LEU A 163 20.08 6.57 13.02
CA LEU A 163 21.04 6.99 11.98
C LEU A 163 20.35 7.51 10.70
N TYR A 164 19.02 7.41 10.60
CA TYR A 164 18.27 7.99 9.50
C TYR A 164 18.03 9.47 9.75
N ASP A 165 18.58 10.34 8.91
CA ASP A 165 18.24 11.76 8.90
C ASP A 165 16.92 12.01 8.13
N GLU A 166 16.39 13.23 8.25
CA GLU A 166 15.15 13.61 7.57
C GLU A 166 15.23 13.46 6.04
N ALA A 167 16.38 13.80 5.45
CA ALA A 167 16.57 13.76 4.00
C ALA A 167 16.54 12.32 3.47
N GLY A 168 17.28 11.41 4.10
CA GLY A 168 17.26 9.98 3.80
C GLY A 168 15.91 9.33 4.07
N ALA A 169 15.21 9.73 5.15
CA ALA A 169 13.88 9.23 5.45
C ALA A 169 12.83 9.68 4.41
N ARG A 170 12.85 10.94 4.00
CA ARG A 170 12.00 11.47 2.91
C ARG A 170 12.30 10.78 1.58
N LEU A 171 13.58 10.58 1.24
CA LEU A 171 14.01 9.89 0.03
C LEU A 171 13.56 8.41 0.03
N PHE A 172 13.69 7.71 1.15
CA PHE A 172 13.20 6.34 1.32
C PHE A 172 11.68 6.25 1.13
N ALA A 173 10.90 7.16 1.73
CA ALA A 173 9.46 7.19 1.59
C ALA A 173 9.02 7.45 0.13
N ALA A 174 9.69 8.39 -0.57
CA ALA A 174 9.43 8.67 -1.98
C ALA A 174 9.80 7.47 -2.88
N ALA A 175 10.97 6.87 -2.69
CA ALA A 175 11.40 5.69 -3.43
C ALA A 175 10.47 4.49 -3.21
N ALA A 176 9.94 4.31 -1.99
CA ALA A 176 8.94 3.28 -1.71
C ALA A 176 7.61 3.55 -2.44
N LEU A 177 7.15 4.80 -2.51
CA LEU A 177 5.94 5.19 -3.22
C LEU A 177 6.03 4.95 -4.73
N ASP A 178 7.20 5.17 -5.33
CA ASP A 178 7.42 4.91 -6.75
C ASP A 178 7.60 3.41 -7.01
N ALA A 179 8.29 2.68 -6.12
CA ALA A 179 8.43 1.23 -6.22
C ALA A 179 7.08 0.50 -6.19
N VAL A 180 6.15 0.89 -5.30
CA VAL A 180 4.84 0.21 -5.21
C VAL A 180 3.88 0.55 -6.37
N LEU A 181 4.06 1.71 -7.02
CA LEU A 181 3.31 2.05 -8.24
C LEU A 181 4.00 1.58 -9.54
N THR A 182 5.16 0.93 -9.46
CA THR A 182 5.86 0.36 -10.60
C THR A 182 5.65 -1.16 -10.65
N PRO A 183 5.23 -1.74 -11.79
CA PRO A 183 5.15 -3.20 -11.90
C PRO A 183 6.54 -3.83 -11.80
N PRO A 184 6.67 -5.03 -11.19
CA PRO A 184 7.95 -5.68 -11.07
C PRO A 184 8.53 -5.95 -12.45
N ALA A 185 9.84 -5.73 -12.61
CA ALA A 185 10.53 -6.06 -13.86
C ALA A 185 10.29 -7.55 -14.20
N PRO A 186 10.01 -7.90 -15.47
CA PRO A 186 9.84 -9.29 -15.84
C PRO A 186 11.12 -10.07 -15.48
N PRO A 187 10.99 -11.32 -14.99
CA PRO A 187 12.15 -12.11 -14.62
C PRO A 187 13.12 -12.18 -15.80
N PRO A 188 14.44 -12.04 -15.58
CA PRO A 188 15.42 -12.04 -16.66
C PRO A 188 15.21 -13.31 -17.49
N ARG A 189 14.93 -13.12 -18.79
CA ARG A 189 14.67 -14.23 -19.72
C ARG A 189 15.85 -15.19 -19.60
N ALA A 190 15.58 -16.42 -19.14
CA ALA A 190 16.62 -17.39 -18.84
C ALA A 190 17.61 -17.43 -20.00
N ALA A 191 18.87 -17.11 -19.70
CA ALA A 191 19.92 -17.14 -20.70
C ALA A 191 19.97 -18.56 -21.24
N LEU A 192 19.58 -18.71 -22.53
CA LEU A 192 19.62 -20.00 -23.20
C LEU A 192 21.01 -20.60 -22.97
N SER A 193 21.06 -21.83 -22.48
CA SER A 193 22.34 -22.48 -22.26
C SER A 193 23.12 -22.47 -23.58
N ARG A 194 24.45 -22.39 -23.50
CA ARG A 194 25.30 -22.36 -24.71
C ARG A 194 25.01 -23.55 -25.65
N ARG A 195 24.53 -24.67 -25.09
CA ARG A 195 24.06 -25.86 -25.81
C ARG A 195 22.74 -25.65 -26.55
N GLU A 196 21.76 -24.94 -25.97
CA GLU A 196 20.50 -24.60 -26.65
C GLU A 196 20.70 -23.59 -27.79
N LEU A 197 21.69 -22.70 -27.66
CA LEU A 197 22.10 -21.77 -28.73
C LEU A 197 22.84 -22.51 -29.87
N LEU A 198 23.74 -23.43 -29.54
CA LEU A 198 24.55 -24.17 -30.53
C LEU A 198 23.79 -25.30 -31.23
N CYS A 199 22.81 -25.92 -30.58
CA CYS A 199 22.03 -27.04 -31.14
C CYS A 199 20.77 -26.61 -31.92
N GLY A 200 20.66 -25.32 -32.27
CA GLY A 200 19.76 -24.80 -33.31
C GLY A 200 18.33 -25.36 -33.30
N ARG A 201 17.44 -24.81 -32.46
CA ARG A 201 16.00 -25.17 -32.48
C ARG A 201 15.26 -24.52 -33.67
N GLY A 202 15.71 -24.88 -34.88
CA GLY A 202 15.22 -24.44 -36.18
C GLY A 202 14.78 -25.61 -37.04
N ALA A 203 13.81 -26.38 -36.56
CA ALA A 203 13.11 -27.40 -37.33
C ALA A 203 11.61 -27.31 -37.06
N ARG A 204 10.89 -26.61 -37.94
CA ARG A 204 9.45 -26.82 -38.11
C ARG A 204 9.29 -27.92 -39.16
N PRO A 205 8.55 -29.01 -38.90
CA PRO A 205 8.03 -29.84 -39.98
C PRO A 205 7.09 -29.00 -40.84
N HIS A 206 7.15 -29.21 -42.15
CA HIS A 206 6.21 -28.67 -43.11
C HIS A 206 5.21 -29.77 -43.44
N GLU A 207 3.93 -29.51 -43.18
CA GLU A 207 2.79 -30.10 -43.89
C GLU A 207 1.86 -28.93 -44.24
#